data_AF-A0A7X7PGG4-F1
#
_entry.id   AF-A0A7X7PGG4-F1
#
_cell.length_a   1.000
_cell.length_b   1.000
_cell.length_c   1.000
_cell.angle_alpha   90.00
_cell.angle_beta   90.00
_cell.angle_gamma   90.00
#
_symmetry.space_group_name_H-M   'P 1'
#
loop_
_entity.id
_entity.type
_entity.pdbx_description
1 polymer ?
#
loop_
_entity_poly.entity_id
_entity_poly.type
_entity_poly.pdbx_seq_one_letter_code
_entity_poly.pdbx_strand_id
1 'polypeptide(L)'
;MQEAEAKVSDGELLSERAEDVATWVSHVAFGMGMGALYGAVARPMPRDTGAITGTAFGLTVWAVSYLGWLPVFGVSTGTASGHPDKLPFPFVAHVVYGLTTGVVYDRLR
;
A
#
# COMPACT_ATOMS: atom_id res chain seq x y z
N MET A 1 -32.79 -16.24 -22.88
CA MET A 1 -31.34 -15.97 -22.95
C MET A 1 -31.00 -14.59 -22.40
N GLN A 2 -31.61 -13.49 -22.88
CA GLN A 2 -31.33 -12.12 -22.38
C GLN A 2 -31.45 -11.95 -20.85
N GLU A 3 -32.47 -12.52 -20.19
CA GLU A 3 -32.61 -12.41 -18.73
C GLU A 3 -31.51 -13.12 -17.93
N ALA A 4 -30.89 -14.17 -18.51
CA ALA A 4 -29.78 -14.88 -17.88
C ALA A 4 -28.46 -14.11 -18.06
N GLU A 5 -28.26 -13.51 -19.22
CA GLU A 5 -27.10 -12.66 -19.52
C GLU A 5 -27.09 -11.41 -18.62
N ALA A 6 -28.25 -10.78 -18.41
CA ALA A 6 -28.36 -9.62 -17.51
C ALA A 6 -27.99 -9.95 -16.05
N LYS A 7 -28.46 -11.09 -15.52
CA LYS A 7 -28.15 -11.52 -14.15
C LYS A 7 -26.68 -11.88 -13.95
N VAL A 8 -26.03 -12.44 -14.98
CA VAL A 8 -24.59 -12.74 -14.94
C VAL A 8 -23.80 -11.43 -14.93
N SER A 9 -24.13 -10.48 -15.81
CA SER A 9 -23.46 -9.17 -15.85
C SER A 9 -23.64 -8.38 -14.55
N ASP A 10 -24.84 -8.36 -13.97
CA ASP A 10 -25.06 -7.73 -12.67
C ASP A 10 -24.23 -8.39 -11.56
N GLY A 11 -24.11 -9.72 -11.58
CA GLY A 11 -23.28 -10.48 -10.65
C GLY A 11 -21.80 -10.15 -10.75
N GLU A 12 -21.26 -10.04 -11.97
CA GLU A 12 -19.87 -9.66 -12.24
C GLU A 12 -19.58 -8.22 -11.80
N LEU A 13 -20.46 -7.27 -12.13
CA LEU A 13 -20.30 -5.86 -11.71
C LEU A 13 -20.34 -5.70 -10.18
N LEU A 14 -21.16 -6.51 -9.50
CA LEU A 14 -21.21 -6.54 -8.04
C LEU A 14 -19.94 -7.14 -7.44
N SER A 15 -19.36 -8.18 -8.05
CA SER A 15 -18.10 -8.76 -7.56
C SER A 15 -16.92 -7.82 -7.79
N GLU A 16 -16.80 -7.20 -8.98
CA GLU A 16 -15.77 -6.21 -9.27
C GLU A 16 -15.82 -5.04 -8.27
N ARG A 17 -17.03 -4.51 -8.01
CA ARG A 17 -17.21 -3.44 -7.02
C ARG A 17 -16.83 -3.88 -5.61
N ALA A 18 -17.17 -5.11 -5.23
CA ALA A 18 -16.82 -5.65 -3.92
C ALA A 18 -15.30 -5.82 -3.76
N GLU A 19 -14.63 -6.29 -4.82
CA GLU A 19 -13.17 -6.40 -4.89
C GLU A 19 -12.48 -5.03 -4.80
N ASP A 20 -13.01 -4.01 -5.49
CA ASP A 20 -12.51 -2.64 -5.42
C ASP A 20 -12.64 -2.08 -4.00
N VAL A 21 -13.81 -2.22 -3.38
CA VAL A 21 -14.04 -1.77 -2.00
C VAL A 21 -13.13 -2.50 -1.04
N ALA A 22 -13.00 -3.83 -1.16
CA ALA A 22 -12.11 -4.62 -0.33
C ALA A 22 -10.64 -4.17 -0.49
N THR A 23 -10.23 -3.87 -1.73
CA THR A 23 -8.90 -3.34 -2.03
C THR A 23 -8.67 -2.02 -1.32
N TRP A 24 -9.57 -1.06 -1.48
CA TRP A 24 -9.45 0.26 -0.84
C TRP A 24 -9.44 0.18 0.69
N VAL A 25 -10.38 -0.58 1.27
CA VAL A 25 -10.45 -0.78 2.73
C VAL A 25 -9.16 -1.40 3.24
N SER A 26 -8.63 -2.41 2.55
CA SER A 26 -7.39 -3.06 2.92
C SER A 26 -6.20 -2.09 2.86
N HIS A 27 -6.11 -1.26 1.82
CA HIS A 27 -5.03 -0.27 1.68
C HIS A 27 -5.08 0.79 2.77
N VAL A 28 -6.28 1.30 3.08
CA VAL A 28 -6.46 2.30 4.15
C VAL A 28 -6.14 1.70 5.51
N ALA A 29 -6.69 0.53 5.82
CA ALA A 29 -6.44 -0.16 7.09
C ALA A 29 -4.96 -0.49 7.28
N PHE A 30 -4.31 -0.99 6.22
CA PHE A 30 -2.87 -1.27 6.22
C PHE A 30 -2.05 0.00 6.42
N GLY A 31 -2.36 1.08 5.69
CA GLY A 31 -1.67 2.37 5.84
C GLY A 31 -1.82 2.95 7.25
N MET A 32 -3.03 2.92 7.83
CA MET A 32 -3.25 3.34 9.21
C MET A 32 -2.45 2.49 10.20
N GLY A 33 -2.48 1.17 10.05
CA GLY A 33 -1.74 0.24 10.91
C GLY A 33 -0.23 0.48 10.86
N MET A 34 0.33 0.63 9.65
CA MET A 34 1.75 0.89 9.47
C MET A 34 2.15 2.28 9.96
N GLY A 35 1.29 3.30 9.83
CA GLY A 35 1.53 4.63 10.40
C GLY A 35 1.56 4.62 11.93
N ALA A 36 0.63 3.89 12.57
CA ALA A 36 0.64 3.69 14.01
C ALA A 36 1.90 2.93 14.48
N LEU A 37 2.29 1.89 13.74
CA LEU A 37 3.53 1.15 14.00
C LEU A 37 4.75 2.05 13.89
N TYR A 38 4.83 2.89 12.85
CA TYR A 38 5.91 3.86 12.69
C TYR A 38 6.00 4.77 13.91
N GLY A 39 4.88 5.34 14.39
CA GLY A 39 4.87 6.19 15.58
C GLY A 39 5.45 5.48 16.82
N ALA A 40 5.08 4.21 17.03
CA ALA A 40 5.63 3.40 18.13
C ALA A 40 7.15 3.19 17.98
N VAL A 41 7.62 2.88 16.77
CA VAL A 41 9.04 2.64 16.45
C VAL A 41 9.87 3.93 16.51
N ALA A 42 9.31 5.06 16.09
CA ALA A 42 9.99 6.35 16.00
C ALA A 42 10.00 7.14 17.32
N ARG A 43 9.19 6.74 18.30
CA ARG A 43 9.12 7.38 19.63
C ARG A 43 10.47 7.63 20.31
N PRO A 44 11.44 6.68 20.36
CA PRO A 44 12.74 6.92 20.98
C PRO A 44 13.74 7.68 20.09
N MET A 45 13.40 7.97 18.83
CA MET A 45 14.33 8.59 17.88
C MET A 45 14.45 10.12 18.11
N PRO A 46 15.59 10.75 17.81
CA PRO A 46 15.77 12.20 17.94
C PRO A 46 14.77 13.00 17.10
N ARG A 47 14.38 14.18 17.58
CA ARG A 47 13.60 15.15 16.78
C ARG A 47 14.36 15.58 15.53
N ASP A 48 13.63 16.03 14.52
CA ASP A 48 14.13 16.44 13.20
C ASP A 48 14.67 15.30 12.32
N THR A 49 14.50 14.04 12.74
CA THR A 49 14.86 12.86 11.96
C THR A 49 13.68 12.23 11.22
N GLY A 50 12.47 12.80 11.34
CA GLY A 50 11.24 12.22 10.81
C GLY A 50 11.28 11.96 9.30
N ALA A 51 11.84 12.88 8.51
CA ALA A 51 11.92 12.72 7.07
C ALA A 51 12.73 11.48 6.65
N ILE A 52 13.90 11.28 7.26
CA ILE A 52 14.81 10.16 6.95
C ILE A 52 14.24 8.86 7.50
N THR A 53 13.83 8.85 8.77
CA THR A 53 13.33 7.64 9.43
C THR A 53 12.01 7.17 8.83
N GLY A 54 11.12 8.09 8.46
CA GLY A 54 9.88 7.80 7.75
C GLY A 54 10.12 7.25 6.35
N THR A 55 11.02 7.87 5.58
CA THR A 55 11.38 7.37 4.24
C THR A 55 11.97 5.96 4.32
N ALA A 56 12.91 5.73 5.24
CA ALA A 56 13.49 4.41 5.48
C ALA A 56 12.43 3.38 5.85
N PHE A 57 11.50 3.74 6.74
CA PHE A 57 10.39 2.87 7.11
C PHE A 57 9.50 2.54 5.91
N GLY A 58 9.08 3.53 5.12
CA GLY A 58 8.29 3.32 3.91
C GLY A 58 8.97 2.37 2.92
N LEU A 59 10.28 2.51 2.74
CA LEU A 59 11.08 1.59 1.93
C LEU A 59 11.14 0.18 2.51
N THR A 60 11.22 0.02 3.84
CA THR A 60 11.11 -1.29 4.48
C THR A 60 9.75 -1.91 4.25
N VAL A 61 8.65 -1.15 4.37
CA VAL A 61 7.29 -1.63 4.06
C VAL A 61 7.21 -2.12 2.62
N TRP A 62 7.72 -1.33 1.67
CA TRP A 62 7.78 -1.73 0.27
C TRP A 62 8.57 -3.03 0.07
N ALA A 63 9.79 -3.11 0.60
CA ALA A 63 10.67 -4.26 0.44
C ALA A 63 10.05 -5.53 1.03
N VAL A 64 9.53 -5.47 2.26
CA VAL A 64 8.85 -6.61 2.91
C VAL A 64 7.61 -7.02 2.13
N SER A 65 6.88 -6.07 1.55
CA SER A 65 5.68 -6.38 0.77
C SER A 65 6.02 -7.10 -0.53
N TYR A 66 6.92 -6.52 -1.33
CA TYR A 66 7.22 -6.99 -2.68
C TYR A 66 8.19 -8.17 -2.71
N LEU A 67 9.09 -8.29 -1.73
CA LEU A 67 10.04 -9.41 -1.64
C LEU A 67 9.58 -10.51 -0.69
N GLY A 68 8.67 -10.20 0.25
CA GLY A 68 8.21 -11.13 1.27
C GLY A 68 6.86 -11.73 0.94
N TRP A 69 5.78 -11.01 1.27
CA TRP A 69 4.45 -11.63 1.26
C TRP A 69 3.80 -11.72 -0.12
N LEU A 70 4.00 -10.74 -1.03
CA LEU A 70 3.31 -10.76 -2.34
C LEU A 70 3.69 -11.99 -3.19
N PRO A 71 4.98 -12.40 -3.27
CA PRO A 71 5.35 -13.64 -3.94
C PRO A 71 4.77 -14.88 -3.25
N VAL A 72 4.74 -14.89 -1.91
CA VAL A 72 4.24 -16.03 -1.11
C VAL A 72 2.73 -16.23 -1.31
N PHE A 73 1.96 -15.15 -1.43
CA PHE A 73 0.51 -15.23 -1.67
C PHE A 73 0.13 -15.31 -3.15
N GLY A 74 1.10 -15.44 -4.06
CA GLY A 74 0.84 -15.57 -5.49
C GLY A 74 0.14 -14.36 -6.11
N VAL A 75 0.20 -13.20 -5.43
CA VAL A 75 -0.40 -11.97 -5.95
C VAL A 75 0.46 -11.51 -7.11
N SER A 76 -0.09 -11.56 -8.32
CA SER A 76 0.56 -11.02 -9.51
C SER A 76 0.73 -9.52 -9.34
N THR A 77 1.88 -9.11 -8.81
CA THR A 77 2.30 -7.73 -8.84
C THR A 77 2.39 -7.36 -10.32
N GLY A 78 1.58 -6.43 -10.81
CA GLY A 78 1.58 -5.99 -12.23
C GLY A 78 2.93 -5.46 -12.76
N THR A 79 3.97 -5.51 -11.94
CA THR A 79 5.40 -5.41 -12.26
C THR A 79 5.99 -6.67 -12.93
N ALA A 80 5.37 -7.85 -12.78
CA ALA A 80 5.82 -9.10 -13.41
C ALA A 80 5.56 -9.16 -14.93
N SER A 81 4.73 -8.25 -15.46
CA SER A 81 4.34 -8.20 -16.87
C SER A 81 5.38 -7.52 -17.79
N GLY A 82 6.61 -7.28 -17.31
CA GLY A 82 7.76 -7.02 -18.20
C GLY A 82 7.73 -5.74 -19.04
N HIS A 83 6.93 -4.73 -18.70
CA HIS A 83 6.93 -3.44 -19.39
C HIS A 83 7.84 -2.44 -18.67
N PRO A 84 9.03 -2.10 -19.22
CA PRO A 84 10.00 -1.19 -18.59
C PRO A 84 9.51 0.27 -18.47
N ASP A 85 8.33 0.58 -19.00
CA ASP A 85 7.79 1.95 -19.11
C ASP A 85 6.91 2.34 -17.91
N LYS A 86 6.61 1.39 -17.01
CA LYS A 86 5.98 1.70 -15.74
C LYS A 86 7.10 2.14 -14.79
N LEU A 87 7.17 3.46 -14.53
CA LEU A 87 7.88 4.04 -13.39
C LEU A 87 7.77 3.09 -12.18
N PRO A 88 8.76 3.04 -11.26
CA PRO A 88 8.67 2.25 -10.04
C PRO A 88 7.65 2.90 -9.08
N PHE A 89 6.41 3.02 -9.53
CA PHE A 89 5.30 3.73 -8.90
C PHE A 89 5.04 3.20 -7.49
N PRO A 90 5.09 1.88 -7.23
CA PRO A 90 5.01 1.39 -5.86
C PRO A 90 6.14 1.88 -4.97
N PHE A 91 7.38 1.88 -5.47
CA PHE A 91 8.54 2.37 -4.73
C PHE A 91 8.38 3.86 -4.39
N VAL A 92 8.04 4.69 -5.39
CA VAL A 92 7.83 6.13 -5.20
C VAL A 92 6.67 6.41 -4.24
N ALA A 93 5.57 5.69 -4.38
CA ALA A 93 4.42 5.81 -3.48
C ALA A 93 4.81 5.51 -2.03
N HIS A 94 5.62 4.47 -1.79
CA HIS A 94 6.09 4.13 -0.45
C HIS A 94 7.11 5.12 0.11
N VAL A 95 7.96 5.71 -0.74
CA VAL A 95 8.83 6.83 -0.35
C VAL A 95 8.00 8.02 0.11
N VAL A 96 7.02 8.45 -0.69
CA VAL A 96 6.14 9.59 -0.36
C VAL A 96 5.32 9.31 0.89
N TYR A 97 4.74 8.12 1.00
CA TYR A 97 3.99 7.67 2.18
C TYR A 97 4.87 7.72 3.45
N GLY A 98 6.06 7.11 3.39
CA GLY A 98 6.99 7.06 4.51
C GLY A 98 7.49 8.45 4.92
N LEU A 99 7.93 9.25 3.94
CA LEU A 99 8.35 10.64 4.14
C LEU A 99 7.25 11.45 4.84
N THR A 100 6.03 11.39 4.30
CA THR A 100 4.89 12.14 4.85
C THR A 100 4.57 11.69 6.27
N THR A 101 4.51 10.39 6.52
CA THR A 101 4.26 9.82 7.85
C THR A 101 5.30 10.28 8.86
N GLY A 102 6.58 10.23 8.48
CA GLY A 102 7.68 10.63 9.35
C GLY A 102 7.71 12.12 9.64
N VAL A 103 7.51 12.95 8.62
CA VAL A 103 7.42 14.42 8.81
C VAL A 103 6.23 14.78 9.70
N VAL A 104 5.04 14.22 9.43
CA VAL A 104 3.85 14.51 10.23
C VAL A 104 4.03 14.08 11.69
N TYR A 105 4.51 12.86 11.93
CA TYR A 105 4.76 12.37 13.28
C TYR A 105 5.76 13.25 14.04
N ASP A 106 6.87 13.62 13.40
CA ASP A 106 7.91 14.43 14.03
C ASP A 106 7.44 15.84 14.38
N ARG A 107 6.48 16.38 13.62
CA ARG A 107 5.84 17.68 13.89
C ARG A 107 4.77 17.61 14.98
N LEU A 108 4.17 16.44 15.23
CA LEU A 108 3.07 16.26 16.18
C LEU A 108 3.51 15.71 17.54
N ARG A 109 4.77 15.26 17.70
CA ARG A 109 5.25 14.55 18.90
C ARG A 109 5.98 15.43 19.91
#